data_AF-A0AAX0S2K3-F1
#
_entry.id   AF-A0AAX0S2K3-F1
#
_cell.length_a   1.000
_cell.length_b   1.000
_cell.length_c   1.000
_cell.angle_alpha   90.00
_cell.angle_beta   90.00
_cell.angle_gamma   90.00
#
_symmetry.space_group_name_H-M   'P 1'
#
loop_
_entity.id
_entity.type
_entity.pdbx_description
1 polymer ?
#
loop_
_entity_poly.entity_id
_entity_poly.type
_entity_poly.pdbx_seq_one_letter_code
_entity_poly.pdbx_strand_id
1 'polypeptide(L)'
;MKNNTLFSFHPLCYLLLLVVTSSIYSIINQSTGHAVDVTTLIDGEIPFIKEFVVPYLLWYPYIYGLMIYYCFVDRKHYFVALGSLISGKLICFIVYCFWQTTVPRPEVVGNDIFANLVRLVYSHDQPVNCLPSIHVLTTFIMMIVVYKRKDQHKWEFASVTAFGTLIILSTLFTKQHAVLDVLAGILLACGVYVSIQYMFQALSAYQINHYAGRQIKKEIKNTDL
;
A
#
# COMPACT_ATOMS: atom_id res chain seq x y z
N MET A 1 -16.77 -11.86 34.88
CA MET A 1 -16.06 -10.71 34.28
C MET A 1 -16.47 -10.65 32.80
N LYS A 2 -17.11 -9.55 32.36
CA LYS A 2 -17.67 -9.39 31.01
C LYS A 2 -16.55 -9.34 29.96
N ASN A 3 -16.43 -10.35 29.10
CA ASN A 3 -15.51 -10.33 27.98
C ASN A 3 -16.12 -9.54 26.81
N ASN A 4 -15.84 -8.24 26.78
CA ASN A 4 -16.15 -7.33 25.66
C ASN A 4 -15.18 -7.53 24.47
N THR A 5 -15.05 -8.74 23.92
CA THR A 5 -13.96 -9.08 22.98
C THR A 5 -14.37 -9.16 21.51
N LEU A 6 -15.43 -8.46 21.08
CA LEU A 6 -15.75 -8.32 19.65
C LEU A 6 -15.46 -6.91 19.08
N PHE A 7 -15.35 -5.88 19.92
CA PHE A 7 -15.23 -4.48 19.49
C PHE A 7 -14.07 -3.72 20.17
N SER A 8 -12.88 -4.30 20.24
CA SER A 8 -11.70 -3.47 20.50
C SER A 8 -11.39 -2.69 19.22
N PHE A 9 -11.74 -1.40 19.22
CA PHE A 9 -11.39 -0.45 18.14
C PHE A 9 -9.91 -0.06 18.19
N HIS A 10 -9.16 -0.50 19.21
CA HIS A 10 -7.75 -0.17 19.40
C HIS A 10 -6.87 -0.41 18.15
N PRO A 11 -7.07 -1.49 17.35
CA PRO A 11 -6.25 -1.69 16.16
C PRO A 11 -6.44 -0.63 15.07
N LEU A 12 -7.57 0.08 15.02
CA LEU A 12 -7.76 1.21 14.11
C LEU A 12 -6.82 2.37 14.42
N CYS A 13 -6.37 2.53 15.67
CA CYS A 13 -5.40 3.57 16.03
C CYS A 13 -4.09 3.40 15.25
N TYR A 14 -3.73 2.18 14.83
CA TYR A 14 -2.55 1.96 14.01
C TYR A 14 -2.67 2.49 12.57
N LEU A 15 -3.89 2.84 12.09
CA LEU A 15 -4.05 3.56 10.83
C LEU A 15 -3.44 4.97 10.87
N LEU A 16 -3.23 5.54 12.06
CA LEU A 16 -2.49 6.80 12.22
C LEU A 16 -1.06 6.68 11.68
N LEU A 17 -0.47 5.48 11.64
CA LEU A 17 0.83 5.26 11.02
C LEU A 17 0.80 5.48 9.50
N LEU A 18 -0.33 5.21 8.84
CA LEU A 18 -0.50 5.53 7.40
C LEU A 18 -0.59 7.04 7.17
N VAL A 19 -1.20 7.77 8.10
CA VAL A 19 -1.22 9.24 8.08
C VAL A 19 0.19 9.79 8.29
N VAL A 20 0.91 9.32 9.32
CA VAL A 20 2.30 9.72 9.61
C VAL A 20 3.21 9.47 8.41
N THR A 21 3.14 8.30 7.78
CA THR A 21 3.94 8.02 6.58
C THR A 21 3.58 8.95 5.41
N SER A 22 2.33 9.41 5.30
CA SER A 22 1.93 10.38 4.28
C SER A 22 2.47 11.78 4.57
N SER A 23 2.54 12.18 5.85
CA SER A 23 3.22 13.41 6.26
C SER A 23 4.72 13.37 5.97
N ILE A 24 5.38 12.23 6.21
CA ILE A 24 6.79 12.04 5.84
C ILE A 24 6.98 12.18 4.33
N TYR A 25 6.12 11.57 3.52
CA TYR A 25 6.18 11.71 2.07
C TYR A 25 6.09 13.18 1.64
N SER A 26 5.18 13.96 2.24
CA SER A 26 5.06 15.39 1.93
C SER A 26 6.34 16.19 2.18
N ILE A 27 7.20 15.75 3.09
CA ILE A 27 8.51 16.36 3.34
C ILE A 27 9.53 15.94 2.26
N ILE A 28 9.49 14.68 1.83
CA ILE A 28 10.40 14.12 0.80
C ILE A 28 9.97 14.54 -0.62
N ASN A 29 8.71 14.96 -0.81
CA ASN A 29 8.15 15.35 -2.09
C ASN A 29 8.61 16.75 -2.54
N GLN A 30 9.92 16.94 -2.60
CA GLN A 30 10.57 18.15 -3.04
C GLN A 30 11.53 17.79 -4.17
N SER A 31 11.52 18.61 -5.23
CA SER A 31 12.47 18.44 -6.33
C SER A 31 13.86 18.87 -5.91
N THR A 32 14.84 17.99 -6.14
CA THR A 32 16.27 18.32 -5.98
C THR A 32 16.91 18.86 -7.26
N GLY A 33 16.14 18.98 -8.36
CA GLY A 33 16.63 19.42 -9.68
C GLY A 33 17.38 18.35 -10.48
N HIS A 34 17.58 17.14 -9.93
CA HIS A 34 18.37 16.06 -10.55
C HIS A 34 17.58 14.76 -10.78
N ALA A 35 16.25 14.83 -10.88
CA ALA A 35 15.43 13.63 -11.07
C ALA A 35 15.69 12.99 -12.45
N VAL A 36 15.87 11.67 -12.47
CA VAL A 36 16.17 10.90 -13.67
C VAL A 36 14.88 10.47 -14.36
N ASP A 37 14.74 10.79 -15.65
CA ASP A 37 13.64 10.27 -16.46
C ASP A 37 13.89 8.79 -16.76
N VAL A 38 12.97 7.94 -16.31
CA VAL A 38 13.03 6.47 -16.49
C VAL A 38 11.96 5.96 -17.47
N THR A 39 11.30 6.87 -18.19
CA THR A 39 10.31 6.49 -19.21
C THR A 39 10.96 5.77 -20.38
N THR A 40 10.17 4.89 -20.99
CA THR A 40 10.57 4.05 -22.13
C THR A 40 9.69 4.36 -23.35
N LEU A 41 10.00 3.75 -24.48
CA LEU A 41 9.16 3.86 -25.69
C LEU A 41 7.70 3.44 -25.43
N ILE A 42 7.48 2.45 -24.56
CA ILE A 42 6.13 1.98 -24.20
C ILE A 42 5.34 3.10 -23.50
N ASP A 43 6.00 3.91 -22.67
CA ASP A 43 5.36 5.03 -21.98
C ASP A 43 4.91 6.14 -22.95
N GLY A 44 5.61 6.28 -24.09
CA GLY A 44 5.23 7.18 -25.17
C GLY A 44 3.93 6.79 -25.86
N GLU A 45 3.63 5.48 -25.96
CA GLU A 45 2.42 4.95 -26.59
C GLU A 45 1.18 5.03 -25.67
N ILE A 46 1.38 5.18 -24.36
CA ILE A 46 0.27 5.31 -23.41
C ILE A 46 -0.29 6.74 -23.52
N PRO A 47 -1.56 6.94 -23.91
CA PRO A 47 -2.12 8.28 -24.02
C PRO A 47 -2.33 8.92 -22.64
N PHE A 48 -2.30 10.24 -22.58
CA PHE A 48 -2.82 10.96 -21.42
C PHE A 48 -4.35 11.02 -21.48
N ILE A 49 -5.02 10.54 -20.43
CA ILE A 49 -6.49 10.53 -20.32
C ILE A 49 -6.89 11.12 -18.97
N LYS A 50 -7.31 12.39 -18.96
CA LYS A 50 -7.59 13.16 -17.73
C LYS A 50 -8.72 12.56 -16.89
N GLU A 51 -9.68 11.85 -17.48
CA GLU A 51 -10.82 11.24 -16.79
C GLU A 51 -10.36 10.16 -15.79
N PHE A 52 -9.19 9.54 -16.03
CA PHE A 52 -8.58 8.59 -15.10
C PHE A 52 -8.10 9.24 -13.80
N VAL A 53 -8.16 10.56 -13.67
CA VAL A 53 -7.94 11.23 -12.37
C VAL A 53 -8.95 10.77 -11.31
N VAL A 54 -10.15 10.32 -11.71
CA VAL A 54 -11.18 9.83 -10.78
C VAL A 54 -10.72 8.55 -10.08
N PRO A 55 -10.41 7.43 -10.78
CA PRO A 55 -9.86 6.25 -10.12
C PRO A 55 -8.54 6.54 -9.39
N TYR A 56 -7.71 7.45 -9.90
CA TYR A 56 -6.48 7.87 -9.22
C TYR A 56 -6.77 8.47 -7.82
N LEU A 57 -7.71 9.40 -7.71
CA LEU A 57 -8.09 10.02 -6.45
C LEU A 57 -8.83 9.05 -5.50
N LEU A 58 -9.57 8.09 -6.05
CA LEU A 58 -10.24 7.04 -5.27
C LEU A 58 -9.28 6.06 -4.59
N TRP A 59 -7.98 6.11 -4.90
CA TRP A 59 -6.95 5.34 -4.22
C TRP A 59 -6.99 5.51 -2.69
N TYR A 60 -7.14 6.73 -2.18
CA TYR A 60 -7.21 6.98 -0.74
C TYR A 60 -8.40 6.28 -0.07
N PRO A 61 -9.66 6.52 -0.50
CA PRO A 61 -10.81 5.75 -0.03
C PRO A 61 -10.64 4.23 -0.15
N TYR A 62 -10.03 3.76 -1.24
CA TYR A 62 -9.78 2.33 -1.46
C TYR A 62 -8.84 1.75 -0.40
N ILE A 63 -7.68 2.36 -0.14
CA ILE A 63 -6.74 1.87 0.87
C ILE A 63 -7.32 1.97 2.28
N TYR A 64 -7.79 3.14 2.69
CA TYR A 64 -8.31 3.31 4.06
C TYR A 64 -9.59 2.50 4.29
N GLY A 65 -10.49 2.44 3.31
CA GLY A 65 -11.72 1.66 3.39
C GLY A 65 -11.44 0.17 3.56
N LEU A 66 -10.54 -0.40 2.75
CA LEU A 66 -10.16 -1.81 2.89
C LEU A 66 -9.43 -2.07 4.20
N MET A 67 -8.55 -1.18 4.64
CA MET A 67 -7.85 -1.35 5.92
C MET A 67 -8.83 -1.32 7.11
N ILE A 68 -9.83 -0.43 7.10
CA ILE A 68 -10.90 -0.40 8.09
C ILE A 68 -11.71 -1.69 8.02
N TYR A 69 -12.13 -2.12 6.83
CA TYR A 69 -12.89 -3.36 6.63
C TYR A 69 -12.14 -4.58 7.18
N TYR A 70 -10.88 -4.77 6.80
CA TYR A 70 -10.06 -5.90 7.27
C TYR A 70 -9.76 -5.82 8.77
N CYS A 71 -9.69 -4.62 9.37
CA CYS A 71 -9.55 -4.49 10.82
C CYS A 71 -10.69 -5.20 11.58
N PHE A 72 -11.90 -5.23 11.01
CA PHE A 72 -13.05 -5.89 11.62
C PHE A 72 -13.24 -7.34 11.15
N VAL A 73 -13.02 -7.60 9.86
CA VAL A 73 -13.35 -8.91 9.25
C VAL A 73 -12.18 -9.90 9.29
N ASP A 74 -10.93 -9.42 9.30
CA ASP A 74 -9.74 -10.29 9.32
C ASP A 74 -8.54 -9.61 9.96
N ARG A 75 -8.48 -9.66 11.30
CA ARG A 75 -7.39 -9.01 12.05
C ARG A 75 -6.00 -9.53 11.68
N LYS A 76 -5.88 -10.80 11.30
CA LYS A 76 -4.58 -11.38 10.92
C LYS A 76 -4.09 -10.72 9.63
N HIS A 77 -4.91 -10.72 8.59
CA HIS A 77 -4.53 -10.09 7.33
C HIS A 77 -4.46 -8.56 7.43
N TYR A 78 -5.23 -7.93 8.32
CA TYR A 78 -5.11 -6.51 8.65
C TYR A 78 -3.69 -6.14 9.10
N PHE A 79 -3.13 -6.83 10.10
CA PHE A 79 -1.80 -6.49 10.62
C PHE A 79 -0.69 -6.80 9.61
N VAL A 80 -0.82 -7.88 8.84
CA VAL A 80 0.12 -8.20 7.76
C VAL A 80 0.07 -7.13 6.67
N ALA A 81 -1.14 -6.72 6.25
CA ALA A 81 -1.34 -5.66 5.28
C ALA A 81 -0.76 -4.35 5.79
N LEU A 82 -1.09 -3.93 7.01
CA LEU A 82 -0.60 -2.69 7.62
C LEU A 82 0.93 -2.66 7.70
N GLY A 83 1.54 -3.74 8.19
CA GLY A 83 2.99 -3.87 8.24
C GLY A 83 3.60 -3.78 6.84
N SER A 84 3.00 -4.44 5.85
CA SER A 84 3.47 -4.41 4.46
C SER A 84 3.36 -3.03 3.83
N LEU A 85 2.25 -2.33 4.05
CA LEU A 85 2.02 -0.96 3.55
C LEU A 85 3.05 0.00 4.13
N ILE A 86 3.28 -0.05 5.45
CA ILE A 86 4.25 0.83 6.12
C ILE A 86 5.67 0.49 5.66
N SER A 87 6.09 -0.77 5.73
CA SER A 87 7.44 -1.18 5.34
C SER A 87 7.74 -0.88 3.87
N GLY A 88 6.79 -1.16 2.98
CA GLY A 88 6.94 -0.85 1.56
C GLY A 88 7.09 0.66 1.32
N LYS A 89 6.24 1.49 1.94
CA LYS A 89 6.37 2.96 1.83
C LYS A 89 7.71 3.46 2.36
N LEU A 90 8.20 2.91 3.47
CA LEU A 90 9.51 3.29 4.01
C LEU A 90 10.66 2.92 3.05
N ILE A 91 10.58 1.76 2.39
CA ILE A 91 11.55 1.37 1.36
C ILE A 91 11.48 2.34 0.17
N CYS A 92 10.29 2.71 -0.30
CA CYS A 92 10.13 3.75 -1.32
C CYS A 92 10.82 5.05 -0.90
N PHE A 93 10.57 5.53 0.33
CA PHE A 93 11.17 6.76 0.84
C PHE A 93 12.70 6.72 0.85
N ILE A 94 13.28 5.59 1.26
CA ILE A 94 14.73 5.38 1.22
C ILE A 94 15.22 5.51 -0.23
N VAL A 95 14.58 4.83 -1.18
CA VAL A 95 14.94 4.93 -2.61
C VAL A 95 14.88 6.39 -3.09
N TYR A 96 13.78 7.08 -2.80
CA TYR A 96 13.57 8.47 -3.20
C TYR A 96 14.62 9.44 -2.65
N CYS A 97 15.10 9.22 -1.42
CA CYS A 97 16.15 10.05 -0.83
C CYS A 97 17.49 9.94 -1.56
N PHE A 98 17.80 8.77 -2.16
CA PHE A 98 19.06 8.54 -2.86
C PHE A 98 18.94 8.69 -4.37
N TRP A 99 17.77 8.40 -4.93
CA TRP A 99 17.54 8.36 -6.36
C TRP A 99 16.10 8.77 -6.69
N GLN A 100 15.94 10.06 -7.00
CA GLN A 100 14.69 10.59 -7.51
C GLN A 100 14.57 10.28 -9.00
N THR A 101 13.41 9.76 -9.38
CA THR A 101 13.02 9.55 -10.78
C THR A 101 11.83 10.43 -11.12
N THR A 102 11.65 10.74 -12.40
CA THR A 102 10.60 11.62 -12.90
C THR A 102 9.88 11.01 -14.10
N VAL A 103 8.65 11.45 -14.32
CA VAL A 103 7.84 11.16 -15.50
C VAL A 103 7.40 12.51 -16.08
N PRO A 104 7.74 12.81 -17.34
CA PRO A 104 7.29 14.03 -17.99
C PRO A 104 5.77 14.11 -18.04
N ARG A 105 5.23 15.19 -17.47
CA ARG A 105 3.78 15.45 -17.47
C ARG A 105 3.41 16.31 -18.68
N PRO A 106 2.34 15.96 -19.41
CA PRO A 106 1.87 16.78 -20.52
C PRO A 106 1.20 18.07 -20.01
N GLU A 107 1.06 19.04 -20.91
CA GLU A 107 0.16 20.17 -20.66
C GLU A 107 -1.29 19.67 -20.55
N VAL A 108 -1.97 20.03 -19.46
CA VAL A 108 -3.37 19.67 -19.26
C VAL A 108 -4.25 20.70 -19.97
N VAL A 109 -4.88 20.28 -21.07
CA VAL A 109 -5.76 21.15 -21.90
C VAL A 109 -7.21 21.10 -21.41
N GLY A 110 -7.90 22.25 -21.51
CA GLY A 110 -9.33 22.40 -21.19
C GLY A 110 -9.60 22.89 -19.76
N ASN A 111 -10.85 23.25 -19.45
CA ASN A 111 -11.26 23.82 -18.16
C ASN A 111 -12.39 23.04 -17.47
N ASP A 112 -12.69 21.83 -17.96
CA ASP A 112 -13.65 20.94 -17.32
C ASP A 112 -13.14 20.42 -15.96
N ILE A 113 -14.04 19.76 -15.23
CA ILE A 113 -13.76 19.24 -13.89
C ILE A 113 -12.57 18.28 -13.87
N PHE A 114 -12.40 17.42 -14.89
CA PHE A 114 -11.31 16.46 -14.93
C PHE A 114 -9.97 17.14 -15.14
N ALA A 115 -9.89 18.11 -16.06
CA ALA A 115 -8.69 18.92 -16.26
C ALA A 115 -8.27 19.65 -14.97
N ASN A 116 -9.23 20.24 -14.25
CA ASN A 116 -8.96 20.92 -12.98
C ASN A 116 -8.51 19.96 -11.88
N LEU A 117 -9.10 18.75 -11.80
CA LEU A 117 -8.65 17.72 -10.86
C LEU A 117 -7.23 17.23 -11.17
N VAL A 118 -6.86 17.04 -12.45
CA VAL A 118 -5.47 16.67 -12.79
C VAL A 118 -4.51 17.78 -12.38
N ARG A 119 -4.83 19.06 -12.67
CA ARG A 119 -3.99 20.18 -12.24
C ARG A 119 -3.84 20.25 -10.72
N LEU A 120 -4.92 19.97 -9.98
CA LEU A 120 -4.88 19.88 -8.52
C LEU A 120 -3.94 18.77 -8.04
N VAL A 121 -4.00 17.59 -8.65
CA VAL A 121 -3.08 16.49 -8.36
C VAL A 121 -1.64 16.92 -8.66
N TYR A 122 -1.39 17.47 -9.84
CA TYR A 122 -0.06 17.92 -10.26
C TYR A 122 0.51 19.06 -9.41
N SER A 123 -0.34 19.89 -8.80
CA SER A 123 0.10 20.97 -7.91
C SER A 123 0.50 20.48 -6.51
N HIS A 124 -0.10 19.39 -6.04
CA HIS A 124 0.16 18.82 -4.72
C HIS A 124 1.25 17.74 -4.73
N ASP A 125 1.41 17.06 -5.87
CA ASP A 125 2.38 16.00 -6.03
C ASP A 125 3.40 16.40 -7.08
N GLN A 126 4.64 16.65 -6.67
CA GLN A 126 5.70 17.02 -7.61
C GLN A 126 6.02 15.85 -8.55
N PRO A 127 6.47 16.09 -9.80
CA PRO A 127 6.84 15.03 -10.74
C PRO A 127 8.20 14.41 -10.37
N VAL A 128 8.38 14.00 -9.12
CA VAL A 128 9.57 13.35 -8.58
C VAL A 128 9.14 12.15 -7.75
N ASN A 129 10.09 11.30 -7.35
CA ASN A 129 9.82 10.14 -6.49
C ASN A 129 8.90 9.09 -7.17
N CYS A 130 9.03 8.90 -8.48
CA CYS A 130 8.15 8.02 -9.25
C CYS A 130 8.41 6.52 -9.01
N LEU A 131 9.68 6.10 -9.02
CA LEU A 131 10.12 4.70 -8.94
C LEU A 131 10.58 4.31 -7.53
N PRO A 132 10.02 3.25 -6.90
CA PRO A 132 8.85 2.47 -7.30
C PRO A 132 7.53 3.15 -6.92
N SER A 133 6.43 2.88 -7.62
CA SER A 133 5.16 3.56 -7.35
C SER A 133 4.52 3.13 -6.01
N ILE A 134 4.29 4.09 -5.11
CA ILE A 134 3.53 3.87 -3.85
C ILE A 134 2.06 3.52 -4.12
N HIS A 135 1.43 4.16 -5.10
CA HIS A 135 0.04 3.89 -5.48
C HIS A 135 -0.12 2.42 -5.88
N VAL A 136 0.78 1.93 -6.73
CA VAL A 136 0.79 0.53 -7.17
C VAL A 136 1.15 -0.41 -6.04
N LEU A 137 2.24 -0.13 -5.30
CA LEU A 137 2.68 -0.92 -4.16
C LEU A 137 1.53 -1.20 -3.18
N THR A 138 0.88 -0.14 -2.73
CA THR A 138 -0.16 -0.22 -1.70
C THR A 138 -1.42 -0.89 -2.23
N THR A 139 -1.82 -0.56 -3.45
CA THR A 139 -2.99 -1.17 -4.12
C THR A 139 -2.77 -2.67 -4.31
N PHE A 140 -1.58 -3.06 -4.79
CA PHE A 140 -1.25 -4.45 -5.07
C PHE A 140 -1.12 -5.28 -3.79
N ILE A 141 -0.63 -4.70 -2.68
CA ILE A 141 -0.68 -5.35 -1.35
C ILE A 141 -2.14 -5.71 -0.99
N MET A 142 -3.09 -4.80 -1.18
CA MET A 142 -4.50 -5.09 -0.90
C MET A 142 -5.09 -6.14 -1.85
N MET A 143 -4.66 -6.16 -3.12
CA MET A 143 -5.02 -7.21 -4.07
C MET A 143 -4.49 -8.59 -3.64
N ILE A 144 -3.27 -8.66 -3.11
CA ILE A 144 -2.71 -9.91 -2.56
C ILE A 144 -3.53 -10.36 -1.34
N VAL A 145 -3.88 -9.44 -0.44
CA VAL A 145 -4.69 -9.74 0.76
C VAL A 145 -6.01 -10.38 0.38
N VAL A 146 -6.76 -9.76 -0.55
CA VAL A 146 -8.05 -10.30 -0.99
C VAL A 146 -7.89 -11.61 -1.75
N TYR A 147 -6.81 -11.77 -2.52
CA TYR A 147 -6.52 -13.02 -3.25
C TYR A 147 -6.38 -14.22 -2.30
N LYS A 148 -5.79 -14.03 -1.11
CA LYS A 148 -5.68 -15.10 -0.09
C LYS A 148 -7.04 -15.58 0.45
N ARG A 149 -8.11 -14.83 0.20
CA ARG A 149 -9.48 -15.09 0.66
C ARG A 149 -10.45 -15.41 -0.48
N LYS A 150 -9.95 -15.50 -1.72
CA LYS A 150 -10.77 -15.56 -2.94
C LYS A 150 -11.77 -16.73 -2.98
N ASP A 151 -11.42 -17.87 -2.40
CA ASP A 151 -12.26 -19.08 -2.48
C ASP A 151 -13.54 -18.94 -1.67
N GLN A 152 -13.50 -18.15 -0.58
CA GLN A 152 -14.63 -17.86 0.30
C GLN A 152 -15.32 -16.54 -0.06
N HIS A 153 -14.58 -15.60 -0.67
CA HIS A 153 -15.03 -14.22 -0.91
C HIS A 153 -14.84 -13.78 -2.37
N LYS A 154 -15.44 -14.52 -3.32
CA LYS A 154 -15.26 -14.29 -4.77
C LYS A 154 -15.66 -12.89 -5.23
N TRP A 155 -16.77 -12.35 -4.71
CA TRP A 155 -17.24 -11.01 -5.05
C TRP A 155 -16.32 -9.91 -4.51
N GLU A 156 -15.82 -10.09 -3.30
CA GLU A 156 -14.81 -9.21 -2.70
C GLU A 156 -13.55 -9.22 -3.57
N PHE A 157 -13.05 -10.41 -3.91
CA PHE A 157 -11.89 -10.58 -4.78
C PHE A 157 -12.07 -9.89 -6.14
N ALA A 158 -13.19 -10.12 -6.82
CA ALA A 158 -13.47 -9.51 -8.11
C ALA A 158 -13.52 -7.97 -8.00
N SER A 159 -14.25 -7.44 -7.02
CA SER A 159 -14.45 -5.99 -6.87
C SER A 159 -13.17 -5.28 -6.50
N VAL A 160 -12.45 -5.77 -5.49
CA VAL A 160 -11.18 -5.20 -5.03
C VAL A 160 -10.13 -5.26 -6.14
N THR A 161 -10.04 -6.39 -6.84
CA THR A 161 -9.10 -6.54 -7.96
C THR A 161 -9.45 -5.62 -9.13
N ALA A 162 -10.72 -5.50 -9.50
CA ALA A 162 -11.15 -4.60 -10.58
C ALA A 162 -10.84 -3.13 -10.26
N PHE A 163 -11.21 -2.65 -9.07
CA PHE A 163 -10.89 -1.28 -8.64
C PHE A 163 -9.39 -1.06 -8.49
N GLY A 164 -8.65 -2.03 -7.95
CA GLY A 164 -7.19 -1.97 -7.84
C GLY A 164 -6.50 -1.87 -9.21
N THR A 165 -6.95 -2.65 -10.19
CA THR A 165 -6.46 -2.54 -11.57
C THR A 165 -6.77 -1.16 -12.17
N LEU A 166 -7.97 -0.62 -11.96
CA LEU A 166 -8.31 0.74 -12.42
C LEU A 166 -7.41 1.81 -11.80
N ILE A 167 -7.08 1.69 -10.50
CA ILE A 167 -6.14 2.59 -9.83
C ILE A 167 -4.74 2.46 -10.46
N ILE A 168 -4.23 1.24 -10.67
CA ILE A 168 -2.92 1.03 -11.29
C ILE A 168 -2.87 1.59 -12.72
N LEU A 169 -3.91 1.35 -13.52
CA LEU A 169 -3.99 1.91 -14.87
C LEU A 169 -4.08 3.44 -14.84
N SER A 170 -4.81 3.99 -13.86
CA SER A 170 -4.96 5.42 -13.71
C SER A 170 -3.64 6.14 -13.51
N THR A 171 -2.65 5.53 -12.84
CA THR A 171 -1.34 6.16 -12.65
C THR A 171 -0.60 6.36 -13.97
N LEU A 172 -0.79 5.44 -14.92
CA LEU A 172 -0.19 5.52 -16.26
C LEU A 172 -0.91 6.56 -17.13
N PHE A 173 -2.24 6.49 -17.18
CA PHE A 173 -3.05 7.41 -17.99
C PHE A 173 -3.03 8.86 -17.51
N THR A 174 -2.84 9.07 -16.20
CA THR A 174 -2.64 10.41 -15.63
C THR A 174 -1.19 10.87 -15.68
N LYS A 175 -0.28 10.10 -16.29
CA LYS A 175 1.16 10.41 -16.40
C LYS A 175 1.81 10.72 -15.05
N GLN A 176 1.36 10.02 -14.01
CA GLN A 176 1.95 10.08 -12.68
C GLN A 176 3.10 9.08 -12.53
N HIS A 177 3.01 7.96 -13.23
CA HIS A 177 4.00 6.90 -13.20
C HIS A 177 4.26 6.35 -14.60
N ALA A 178 5.48 5.86 -14.81
CA ALA A 178 5.89 5.06 -15.94
C ALA A 178 5.62 3.57 -15.69
N VAL A 179 5.64 2.76 -16.76
CA VAL A 179 5.48 1.30 -16.68
C VAL A 179 6.53 0.68 -15.76
N LEU A 180 7.77 1.18 -15.78
CA LEU A 180 8.83 0.68 -14.89
C LEU A 180 8.48 0.90 -13.41
N ASP A 181 7.88 2.04 -13.06
CA ASP A 181 7.45 2.32 -11.68
C ASP A 181 6.38 1.35 -11.21
N VAL A 182 5.46 0.98 -12.12
CA VAL A 182 4.39 0.01 -11.87
C VAL A 182 5.00 -1.37 -11.62
N LEU A 183 5.89 -1.83 -12.50
CA LEU A 183 6.56 -3.14 -12.35
C LEU A 183 7.36 -3.21 -11.06
N ALA A 184 8.12 -2.16 -10.74
CA ALA A 184 8.90 -2.07 -9.51
C ALA A 184 7.98 -2.03 -8.26
N GLY A 185 6.85 -1.33 -8.33
CA GLY A 185 5.84 -1.29 -7.27
C GLY A 185 5.20 -2.66 -7.01
N ILE A 186 4.86 -3.41 -8.06
CA ILE A 186 4.32 -4.78 -7.95
C ILE A 186 5.36 -5.74 -7.36
N LEU A 187 6.60 -5.68 -7.85
CA LEU A 187 7.69 -6.54 -7.36
C LEU A 187 7.95 -6.28 -5.87
N LEU A 188 8.03 -5.00 -5.48
CA LEU A 188 8.20 -4.60 -4.10
C LEU A 188 7.02 -5.05 -3.23
N ALA A 189 5.77 -4.90 -3.71
CA ALA A 189 4.58 -5.37 -3.01
C ALA A 189 4.65 -6.86 -2.69
N CYS A 190 4.99 -7.68 -3.68
CA CYS A 190 5.16 -9.12 -3.51
C CYS A 190 6.25 -9.44 -2.47
N GLY A 191 7.43 -8.85 -2.62
CA GLY A 191 8.57 -9.11 -1.74
C GLY A 191 8.31 -8.71 -0.29
N VAL A 192 7.76 -7.51 -0.07
CA VAL A 192 7.45 -7.00 1.27
C VAL A 192 6.31 -7.81 1.89
N TYR A 193 5.23 -8.08 1.16
CA TYR A 193 4.11 -8.85 1.69
C TYR A 193 4.55 -10.24 2.15
N VAL A 194 5.32 -10.95 1.32
CA VAL A 194 5.86 -12.27 1.65
C VAL A 194 6.74 -12.19 2.89
N SER A 195 7.66 -11.23 2.96
CA SER A 195 8.57 -11.05 4.10
C SER A 195 7.82 -10.79 5.41
N ILE A 196 6.84 -9.87 5.39
CA ILE A 196 6.02 -9.55 6.57
C ILE A 196 5.16 -10.75 6.96
N GLN A 197 4.53 -11.44 6.00
CA GLN A 197 3.73 -12.63 6.26
C GLN A 197 4.56 -13.73 6.94
N TYR A 198 5.78 -14.00 6.47
CA TYR A 198 6.69 -14.96 7.10
C TYR A 198 7.08 -14.53 8.51
N MET A 199 7.41 -13.25 8.71
CA MET A 199 7.74 -12.71 10.04
C MET A 199 6.58 -12.90 11.03
N PHE A 200 5.34 -12.59 10.62
CA PHE A 200 4.16 -12.79 11.47
C PHE A 200 3.94 -14.26 11.82
N GLN A 201 4.13 -15.17 10.87
CA GLN A 201 4.03 -16.62 11.13
C GLN A 201 5.11 -17.08 12.12
N ALA A 202 6.37 -16.69 11.90
CA ALA A 202 7.48 -17.03 12.78
C ALA A 202 7.29 -16.50 14.21
N LEU A 203 6.83 -15.26 14.36
CA LEU A 203 6.51 -14.66 15.66
C LEU A 203 5.37 -15.40 16.37
N SER A 204 4.31 -15.77 15.65
CA SER A 204 3.20 -16.52 16.23
C SER A 204 3.64 -17.92 16.70
N ALA A 205 4.46 -18.62 15.91
CA ALA A 205 5.00 -19.92 16.29
C ALA A 205 5.95 -19.81 17.50
N TYR A 206 6.81 -18.80 17.52
CA TYR A 206 7.70 -18.53 18.65
C TYR A 206 6.92 -18.27 19.94
N GLN A 207 5.87 -17.45 19.89
CA GLN A 207 5.02 -17.18 21.05
C GLN A 207 4.37 -18.46 21.58
N ILE A 208 3.72 -19.25 20.72
CA ILE A 208 3.07 -20.52 21.11
C ILE A 208 4.07 -21.46 21.80
N ASN A 209 5.24 -21.68 21.18
CA ASN A 209 6.28 -22.55 21.73
C ASN A 209 6.81 -22.03 23.08
N HIS A 210 7.00 -20.72 23.20
CA HIS A 210 7.49 -20.10 24.43
C HIS A 210 6.46 -20.18 25.57
N TYR A 211 5.17 -19.99 25.28
CA TYR A 211 4.09 -20.15 26.27
C TYR A 211 3.96 -21.61 26.72
N ALA A 212 3.97 -22.56 25.78
CA ALA A 212 3.93 -23.99 26.11
C ALA A 212 5.11 -24.40 27.00
N GLY A 213 6.32 -23.96 26.67
CA GLY A 213 7.51 -24.22 27.50
C GLY A 213 7.42 -23.63 28.91
N ARG A 214 6.77 -22.47 29.09
CA ARG A 214 6.53 -21.91 30.44
C ARG A 214 5.50 -22.72 31.24
N GLN A 215 4.47 -23.27 30.59
CA GLN A 215 3.48 -24.10 31.28
C GLN A 215 4.09 -25.44 31.74
N ILE A 216 4.83 -26.11 30.86
CA ILE A 216 5.54 -27.35 31.20
C ILE A 216 6.50 -27.15 32.39
N LYS A 217 7.27 -26.05 32.39
CA LYS A 217 8.17 -25.73 33.53
C LYS A 217 7.40 -25.48 34.84
N LYS A 218 6.18 -24.93 34.78
CA LYS A 218 5.34 -24.74 35.97
C LYS A 218 4.77 -26.07 36.46
N GLU A 219 4.34 -26.94 35.56
CA GLU A 219 3.82 -28.27 35.90
C GLU A 219 4.89 -29.13 36.57
N ILE A 220 6.09 -29.22 35.99
CA ILE A 220 7.23 -29.97 36.58
C ILE A 220 7.53 -29.48 38.00
N LYS A 221 7.61 -28.16 38.20
CA LYS A 221 7.89 -27.57 39.51
C LYS A 221 6.80 -27.87 40.55
N ASN A 222 5.57 -28.09 40.12
CA ASN A 222 4.45 -28.41 41.01
C ASN A 222 4.33 -29.91 41.32
N THR A 223 4.91 -30.79 40.49
CA THR A 223 4.97 -32.25 40.74
C THR A 223 6.16 -32.68 41.61
N ASP A 224 7.19 -31.82 41.75
CA ASP A 224 8.36 -32.06 42.60
C ASP A 224 8.17 -31.57 44.07
N LEU A 225 6.92 -31.25 44.47
CA LEU A 225 6.47 -30.85 45.81
C LEU A 225 5.50 -31.90 46.37
#